data_AF-A0A2A4Q5K4-F1
#
_entry.id   AF-A0A2A4Q5K4-F1
#
_cell.length_a   1.000
_cell.length_b   1.000
_cell.length_c   1.000
_cell.angle_alpha   90.00
_cell.angle_beta   90.00
_cell.angle_gamma   90.00
#
_symmetry.space_group_name_H-M   'P 1'
#
loop_
_entity.id
_entity.type
_entity.pdbx_description
1 polymer ?
#
loop_
_entity_poly.entity_id
_entity_poly.type
_entity_poly.pdbx_seq_one_letter_code
_entity_poly.pdbx_strand_id
1 'polypeptide(L)'
;MALEKFNQPVLKISNEPILSEVLEGTGDTGKEIEIERKYLIPELDTTDLDVFRTAKITQRYLPAIFVNPKTKKDEEITFRLRKWDAVGSDVPVFFVQYKKVVPGGSINTRLEYKKLVTEEEFNKLWNKGVGRAVTKTRQYVEHKGASGREYEIHIDHYEEGEFGHKSMAGRTTVEVEFKSPEDEVFFSEQVAIISQNGPTVFSVAKPPMEADVPEWMFKAQDMTKDKRFKNSSFAKNGWPVSE
;
A
#
# COMPACT_ATOMS: atom_id res chain seq x y z
N MET A 1 -16.85 13.07 22.52
CA MET A 1 -16.92 14.09 21.45
C MET A 1 -17.51 13.44 20.22
N ALA A 2 -18.62 13.96 19.71
CA ALA A 2 -19.25 13.45 18.50
C ALA A 2 -18.37 13.79 17.28
N LEU A 3 -18.11 12.81 16.42
CA LEU A 3 -17.48 13.04 15.12
C LEU A 3 -18.39 13.99 14.33
N GLU A 4 -17.95 15.24 14.14
CA GLU A 4 -18.50 16.05 13.07
C GLU A 4 -18.29 15.27 11.78
N LYS A 5 -19.39 14.84 11.15
CA LYS A 5 -19.36 14.32 9.79
C LYS A 5 -18.83 15.46 8.94
N PHE A 6 -17.59 15.35 8.50
CA PHE A 6 -17.03 16.22 7.48
C PHE A 6 -17.92 16.14 6.23
N ASN A 7 -18.90 17.06 6.11
CA ASN A 7 -19.71 17.28 4.93
C ASN A 7 -18.85 17.99 3.89
N GLN A 8 -17.89 17.26 3.33
CA GLN A 8 -17.11 17.79 2.22
C GLN A 8 -17.87 17.62 0.93
N PRO A 9 -17.86 18.65 0.06
CA PRO A 9 -18.44 18.53 -1.26
C PRO A 9 -17.70 17.42 -2.02
N VAL A 10 -18.45 16.43 -2.50
CA VAL A 10 -17.88 15.33 -3.29
C VAL A 10 -17.41 15.89 -4.63
N LEU A 11 -16.16 15.65 -4.98
CA LEU A 11 -15.56 16.17 -6.21
C LEU A 11 -16.18 15.51 -7.43
N LYS A 12 -16.45 16.29 -8.48
CA LYS A 12 -16.84 15.75 -9.79
C LYS A 12 -15.60 15.62 -10.66
N ILE A 13 -15.31 14.42 -11.16
CA ILE A 13 -14.12 14.16 -11.99
C ILE A 13 -14.10 15.03 -13.25
N SER A 14 -15.27 15.34 -13.81
CA SER A 14 -15.39 16.22 -14.99
C SER A 14 -14.78 17.62 -14.81
N ASN A 15 -14.58 18.05 -13.57
CA ASN A 15 -14.01 19.35 -13.24
C ASN A 15 -12.51 19.29 -12.92
N GLU A 16 -11.92 18.10 -12.91
CA GLU A 16 -10.54 17.84 -12.51
C GLU A 16 -9.83 17.01 -13.59
N PRO A 17 -9.21 17.66 -14.61
CA PRO A 17 -8.58 16.96 -15.74
C PRO A 17 -7.59 15.86 -15.31
N ILE A 18 -6.78 16.13 -14.29
CA ILE A 18 -5.81 15.17 -13.73
C ILE A 18 -6.50 13.89 -13.25
N LEU A 19 -7.66 13.99 -12.60
CA LEU A 19 -8.39 12.81 -12.11
C LEU A 19 -8.99 12.02 -13.28
N SER A 20 -9.43 12.70 -14.34
CA SER A 20 -9.95 12.04 -15.55
C SER A 20 -8.84 11.26 -16.26
N GLU A 21 -7.67 11.88 -16.45
CA GLU A 21 -6.52 11.24 -17.09
C GLU A 21 -6.05 10.00 -16.33
N VAL A 22 -5.97 10.09 -15.00
CA VAL A 22 -5.59 8.95 -14.15
C VAL A 22 -6.63 7.83 -14.21
N LEU A 23 -7.93 8.15 -14.21
CA LEU A 23 -8.99 7.15 -14.31
C LEU A 23 -8.98 6.41 -15.65
N GLU A 24 -8.71 7.14 -16.73
CA GLU A 24 -8.72 6.63 -18.09
C GLU A 24 -7.40 5.97 -18.50
N GLY A 25 -6.30 6.27 -17.80
CA GLY A 25 -4.97 5.83 -18.16
C GLY A 25 -4.45 6.52 -19.42
N THR A 26 -4.78 7.80 -19.59
CA THR A 26 -4.39 8.62 -20.75
C THR A 26 -3.28 9.61 -20.40
N GLY A 27 -2.72 10.27 -21.41
CA GLY A 27 -1.56 11.16 -21.26
C GLY A 27 -0.33 10.38 -20.80
N ASP A 28 0.41 10.94 -19.85
CA ASP A 28 1.61 10.32 -19.26
C ASP A 28 1.28 9.40 -18.06
N THR A 29 0.05 8.89 -18.00
CA THR A 29 -0.38 7.98 -16.91
C THR A 29 0.19 6.58 -17.13
N GLY A 30 1.07 6.15 -16.24
CA GLY A 30 1.56 4.77 -16.19
C GLY A 30 0.45 3.80 -15.74
N LYS A 31 0.51 2.57 -16.27
CA LYS A 31 -0.42 1.49 -15.94
C LYS A 31 0.35 0.23 -15.58
N GLU A 32 0.15 -0.27 -14.37
CA GLU A 32 0.89 -1.41 -13.82
C GLU A 32 -0.07 -2.41 -13.16
N ILE A 33 0.34 -3.68 -13.09
CA ILE A 33 -0.34 -4.69 -12.28
C ILE A 33 0.41 -4.77 -10.96
N GLU A 34 -0.29 -4.49 -9.87
CA GLU A 34 0.21 -4.64 -8.51
C GLU A 34 -0.26 -5.99 -7.96
N ILE A 35 0.67 -6.76 -7.41
CA ILE A 35 0.43 -8.00 -6.68
C ILE A 35 1.08 -7.85 -5.32
N GLU A 36 0.27 -7.72 -4.27
CA GLU A 36 0.76 -7.42 -2.92
C GLU A 36 0.19 -8.37 -1.86
N ARG A 37 1.02 -8.72 -0.88
CA ARG A 37 0.56 -9.29 0.40
C ARG A 37 0.83 -8.33 1.54
N LYS A 38 -0.03 -8.38 2.56
CA LYS A 38 0.08 -7.52 3.75
C LYS A 38 0.09 -8.35 5.02
N TYR A 39 0.99 -7.99 5.93
CA TYR A 39 1.21 -8.69 7.17
C TYR A 39 1.31 -7.76 8.37
N LEU A 40 1.01 -8.30 9.54
CA LEU A 40 1.37 -7.73 10.84
C LEU A 40 2.46 -8.56 11.48
N ILE A 41 3.43 -7.90 12.09
CA ILE A 41 4.55 -8.56 12.75
C ILE A 41 4.59 -8.05 14.18
N PRO A 42 4.30 -8.90 15.18
CA PRO A 42 4.24 -8.47 16.58
C PRO A 42 5.58 -7.93 17.09
N GLU A 43 6.67 -8.55 16.65
CA GLU A 43 8.04 -8.21 17.02
C GLU A 43 8.88 -8.23 15.74
N LEU A 44 9.13 -7.03 15.19
CA LEU A 44 10.07 -6.87 14.09
C LEU A 44 11.46 -6.69 14.70
N ASP A 45 12.35 -7.66 14.49
CA ASP A 45 13.76 -7.47 14.82
C ASP A 45 14.38 -6.52 13.79
N THR A 46 14.77 -5.33 14.25
CA THR A 46 15.24 -4.26 13.39
C THR A 46 16.76 -4.35 13.13
N THR A 47 17.44 -5.35 13.68
CA THR A 47 18.91 -5.46 13.61
C THR A 47 19.46 -5.65 12.19
N ASP A 48 18.61 -6.04 11.21
CA ASP A 48 19.00 -6.22 9.80
C ASP A 48 18.39 -5.16 8.84
N LEU A 49 17.91 -4.02 9.36
CA LEU A 49 17.27 -2.99 8.53
C LEU A 49 18.25 -2.02 7.85
N ASP A 50 19.56 -2.17 8.07
CA ASP A 50 20.58 -1.25 7.54
C ASP A 50 20.67 -1.24 6.01
N VAL A 51 20.16 -2.28 5.35
CA VAL A 51 20.08 -2.38 3.88
C VAL A 51 18.85 -1.68 3.30
N PHE A 52 17.90 -1.25 4.13
CA PHE A 52 16.65 -0.67 3.68
C PHE A 52 16.82 0.80 3.32
N ARG A 53 16.30 1.16 2.15
CA ARG A 53 16.07 2.56 1.80
C ARG A 53 14.91 3.08 2.63
N THR A 54 14.92 4.37 2.96
CA THR A 54 13.86 4.98 3.77
C THR A 54 13.19 6.10 2.99
N ALA A 55 11.87 6.20 3.11
CA ALA A 55 11.08 7.30 2.57
C ALA A 55 9.97 7.71 3.53
N LYS A 56 9.72 9.01 3.65
CA LYS A 56 8.51 9.52 4.28
C LYS A 56 7.40 9.60 3.23
N ILE A 57 6.26 9.00 3.54
CA ILE A 57 5.10 8.94 2.66
C ILE A 57 3.95 9.66 3.33
N THR A 58 3.47 10.71 2.67
CA THR A 58 2.25 11.42 3.06
C THR A 58 1.22 11.19 1.97
N GLN A 59 0.06 10.64 2.34
CA GLN A 59 -0.96 10.28 1.36
C GLN A 59 -2.36 10.60 1.83
N ARG A 60 -3.26 10.85 0.89
CA ARG A 60 -4.65 11.22 1.15
C ARG A 60 -5.58 10.55 0.17
N TYR A 61 -6.74 10.16 0.69
CA TYR A 61 -7.77 9.46 -0.07
C TYR A 61 -8.87 10.44 -0.44
N LEU A 62 -8.95 10.74 -1.74
CA LEU A 62 -9.83 11.74 -2.32
C LEU A 62 -11.04 11.06 -2.99
N PRO A 63 -12.24 11.10 -2.37
CA PRO A 63 -13.45 10.59 -3.00
C PRO A 63 -13.89 11.51 -4.12
N ALA A 64 -14.29 10.92 -5.25
CA ALA A 64 -14.80 11.64 -6.40
C ALA A 64 -15.95 10.88 -7.04
N ILE A 65 -16.93 11.61 -7.57
CA ILE A 65 -18.03 11.07 -8.36
C ILE A 65 -17.65 11.12 -9.83
N PHE A 66 -17.89 10.01 -10.51
CA PHE A 66 -17.83 9.90 -11.96
C PHE A 66 -19.15 9.37 -12.50
N VAL A 67 -19.56 9.87 -13.67
CA VAL A 67 -20.72 9.35 -14.37
C VAL A 67 -20.26 8.15 -15.18
N ASN A 68 -20.68 6.94 -14.80
CA ASN A 68 -20.28 5.76 -15.54
C ASN A 68 -20.85 5.80 -16.96
N PRO A 69 -20.01 5.73 -18.01
CA PRO A 69 -20.45 5.92 -19.38
C PRO A 69 -21.40 4.82 -19.86
N LYS A 70 -21.34 3.61 -19.27
CA LYS A 70 -22.19 2.46 -19.60
C LYS A 70 -23.53 2.51 -18.89
N THR A 71 -23.53 2.84 -17.59
CA THR A 71 -24.75 2.79 -16.76
C THR A 71 -25.47 4.13 -16.68
N LYS A 72 -24.79 5.24 -17.03
CA LYS A 72 -25.23 6.63 -16.85
C LYS A 72 -25.57 6.98 -15.41
N LYS A 73 -24.99 6.26 -14.45
CA LYS A 73 -25.17 6.49 -13.01
C LYS A 73 -23.92 7.11 -12.41
N ASP A 74 -24.14 7.93 -11.38
CA ASP A 74 -23.07 8.43 -10.53
C ASP A 74 -22.48 7.27 -9.72
N GLU A 75 -21.17 7.12 -9.80
CA GLU A 75 -20.39 6.15 -9.03
C GLU A 75 -19.31 6.90 -8.25
N GLU A 76 -19.17 6.57 -6.96
CA GLU A 76 -18.09 7.10 -6.13
C GLU A 76 -16.85 6.21 -6.29
N ILE A 77 -15.73 6.84 -6.64
CA ILE A 77 -14.41 6.24 -6.62
C ILE A 77 -13.47 7.01 -5.71
N THR A 78 -12.35 6.42 -5.37
CA THR A 78 -11.36 7.05 -4.50
C THR A 78 -10.01 7.09 -5.20
N PHE A 79 -9.47 8.30 -5.34
CA PHE A 79 -8.09 8.53 -5.75
C PHE A 79 -7.17 8.57 -4.55
N ARG A 80 -5.91 8.17 -4.75
CA ARG A 80 -4.83 8.33 -3.78
C ARG A 80 -3.90 9.44 -4.25
N LEU A 81 -3.83 10.52 -3.50
CA LEU A 81 -2.77 11.52 -3.61
C LEU A 81 -1.60 11.02 -2.76
N ARG A 82 -0.37 11.06 -3.28
CA ARG A 82 0.81 10.66 -2.52
C ARG A 82 1.99 11.61 -2.78
N LYS A 83 2.58 12.09 -1.69
CA LYS A 83 3.92 12.68 -1.63
C LYS A 83 4.89 11.62 -1.13
N TRP A 84 6.01 11.48 -1.83
CA TRP A 84 7.10 10.56 -1.50
C TRP A 84 8.39 11.34 -1.32
N ASP A 85 8.84 11.44 -0.07
CA ASP A 85 10.12 12.04 0.33
C ASP A 85 11.13 10.92 0.58
N ALA A 86 11.90 10.54 -0.44
CA ALA A 86 12.98 9.55 -0.28
C ALA A 86 14.16 10.17 0.47
N VAL A 87 14.67 9.49 1.49
CA VAL A 87 15.89 9.91 2.20
C VAL A 87 17.05 9.89 1.22
N GLY A 88 17.79 11.00 1.14
CA GLY A 88 18.86 11.20 0.16
C GLY A 88 18.41 11.83 -1.17
N SER A 89 17.13 12.16 -1.33
CA SER A 89 16.63 13.02 -2.40
C SER A 89 16.25 14.39 -1.83
N ASP A 90 16.72 15.47 -2.45
CA ASP A 90 16.30 16.84 -2.10
C ASP A 90 14.94 17.22 -2.68
N VAL A 91 14.42 16.40 -3.60
CA VAL A 91 13.18 16.69 -4.33
C VAL A 91 12.10 15.63 -3.99
N PRO A 92 10.98 16.03 -3.37
CA PRO A 92 9.82 15.16 -3.24
C PRO A 92 9.22 14.78 -4.58
N VAL A 93 8.70 13.57 -4.66
CA VAL A 93 7.91 13.12 -5.81
C VAL A 93 6.43 13.13 -5.45
N PHE A 94 5.62 13.73 -6.30
CA PHE A 94 4.17 13.82 -6.12
C PHE A 94 3.44 13.05 -7.22
N PHE A 95 2.41 12.30 -6.84
CA PHE A 95 1.60 11.57 -7.81
C PHE A 95 0.16 11.37 -7.36
N VAL A 96 -0.69 11.18 -8.35
CA VAL A 96 -2.10 10.81 -8.21
C VAL A 96 -2.28 9.40 -8.74
N GLN A 97 -3.03 8.58 -8.00
CA GLN A 97 -3.26 7.18 -8.33
C GLN A 97 -4.72 6.78 -8.24
N TYR A 98 -5.09 5.85 -9.10
CA TYR A 98 -6.34 5.12 -9.04
C TYR A 98 -6.05 3.62 -9.10
N LYS A 99 -6.62 2.86 -8.17
CA LYS A 99 -6.46 1.40 -8.11
C LYS A 99 -7.79 0.72 -8.35
N LYS A 100 -7.80 -0.22 -9.30
CA LYS A 100 -8.96 -1.02 -9.65
C LYS A 100 -8.67 -2.50 -9.39
N VAL A 101 -9.54 -3.15 -8.61
CA VAL A 101 -9.44 -4.60 -8.40
C VAL A 101 -9.65 -5.33 -9.72
N VAL A 102 -8.79 -6.30 -10.01
CA VAL A 102 -8.94 -7.17 -11.19
C VAL A 102 -9.92 -8.31 -10.86
N PRO A 103 -11.07 -8.40 -11.54
CA PRO A 103 -11.99 -9.52 -11.33
C PRO A 103 -11.30 -10.85 -11.66
N GLY A 104 -11.35 -11.81 -10.74
CA GLY A 104 -10.71 -13.12 -10.92
C GLY A 104 -9.18 -13.14 -10.75
N GLY A 105 -8.55 -12.02 -10.37
CA GLY A 105 -7.14 -12.01 -9.99
C GLY A 105 -6.87 -12.80 -8.70
N SER A 106 -5.61 -13.11 -8.43
CA SER A 106 -5.19 -13.67 -7.15
C SER A 106 -5.43 -12.68 -6.00
N ILE A 107 -5.08 -13.07 -4.78
CA ILE A 107 -5.33 -12.24 -3.60
C ILE A 107 -4.60 -10.88 -3.78
N ASN A 108 -5.36 -9.79 -3.72
CA ASN A 108 -4.91 -8.39 -3.87
C ASN A 108 -4.28 -7.98 -5.22
N THR A 109 -4.56 -8.67 -6.33
CA THR A 109 -4.21 -8.14 -7.65
C THR A 109 -5.01 -6.88 -8.01
N ARG A 110 -4.31 -5.80 -8.36
CA ARG A 110 -4.93 -4.53 -8.77
C ARG A 110 -4.27 -3.98 -10.03
N LEU A 111 -5.07 -3.36 -10.88
CA LEU A 111 -4.57 -2.41 -11.87
C LEU A 111 -4.34 -1.08 -11.16
N GLU A 112 -3.11 -0.61 -11.17
CA GLU A 112 -2.74 0.72 -10.72
C GLU A 112 -2.53 1.64 -11.92
N TYR A 113 -3.19 2.79 -11.88
CA TYR A 113 -2.98 3.91 -12.78
C TYR A 113 -2.30 5.01 -11.98
N LYS A 114 -1.15 5.51 -12.45
CA LYS A 114 -0.31 6.47 -11.72
C LYS A 114 0.14 7.59 -12.64
N LYS A 115 -0.08 8.83 -12.23
CA LYS A 115 0.44 10.03 -12.91
C LYS A 115 1.29 10.85 -11.97
N LEU A 116 2.51 11.19 -12.40
CA LEU A 116 3.34 12.20 -11.74
C LEU A 116 2.70 13.58 -11.91
N VAL A 117 2.69 14.36 -10.85
CA VAL A 117 2.14 15.72 -10.86
C VAL A 117 3.15 16.68 -10.24
N THR A 118 3.01 17.96 -10.57
CA THR A 118 3.76 19.02 -9.91
C THR A 118 3.28 19.21 -8.47
N GLU A 119 4.09 19.87 -7.64
CA GLU A 119 3.70 20.23 -6.28
C GLU A 119 2.46 21.16 -6.27
N GLU A 120 2.36 22.08 -7.22
CA GLU A 120 1.20 22.98 -7.34
C GLU A 120 -0.09 22.20 -7.62
N GLU A 121 -0.07 21.30 -8.60
CA GLU A 121 -1.20 20.42 -8.92
C GLU A 121 -1.59 19.53 -7.73
N PHE A 122 -0.58 18.97 -7.05
CA PHE A 122 -0.78 18.16 -5.85
C PHE A 122 -1.47 18.97 -4.75
N ASN A 123 -0.96 20.15 -4.41
CA ASN A 123 -1.51 21.00 -3.36
C ASN A 123 -2.93 21.47 -3.66
N LYS A 124 -3.23 21.77 -4.94
CA LYS A 124 -4.59 22.09 -5.39
C LYS A 124 -5.58 20.95 -5.13
N LEU A 125 -5.18 19.71 -5.36
CA LEU A 125 -6.02 18.54 -5.07
C LEU A 125 -6.05 18.18 -3.57
N TRP A 126 -4.92 18.32 -2.89
CA TRP A 126 -4.77 18.01 -1.46
C TRP A 126 -5.75 18.82 -0.61
N ASN A 127 -5.86 20.12 -0.88
CA ASN A 127 -6.73 21.04 -0.17
C ASN A 127 -8.22 20.75 -0.37
N LYS A 128 -8.59 19.96 -1.37
CA LYS A 128 -9.99 19.56 -1.64
C LYS A 128 -10.45 18.35 -0.85
N GLY A 129 -9.53 17.50 -0.37
CA GLY A 129 -9.86 16.26 0.33
C GLY A 129 -9.57 16.33 1.83
N VAL A 130 -10.14 17.28 2.57
CA VAL A 130 -9.84 17.47 4.00
C VAL A 130 -10.03 16.16 4.81
N GLY A 131 -9.12 15.85 5.74
CA GLY A 131 -9.12 14.56 6.45
C GLY A 131 -8.77 13.37 5.54
N ARG A 132 -8.91 12.14 6.05
CA ARG A 132 -8.54 10.90 5.32
C ARG A 132 -7.10 10.87 4.80
N ALA A 133 -6.18 11.41 5.60
CA ALA A 133 -4.76 11.35 5.36
C ALA A 133 -4.10 10.24 6.19
N VAL A 134 -3.00 9.71 5.68
CA VAL A 134 -2.11 8.79 6.39
C VAL A 134 -0.69 9.24 6.12
N THR A 135 0.08 9.39 7.18
CA THR A 135 1.51 9.63 7.13
C THR A 135 2.24 8.44 7.72
N LYS A 136 3.30 8.01 7.05
CA LYS A 136 4.11 6.86 7.47
C LYS A 136 5.54 7.03 7.00
N THR A 137 6.46 6.44 7.75
CA THR A 137 7.83 6.19 7.29
C THR A 137 7.88 4.78 6.73
N ARG A 138 8.25 4.65 5.46
CA ARG A 138 8.46 3.39 4.78
C ARG A 138 9.94 3.08 4.72
N GLN A 139 10.34 1.95 5.27
CA GLN A 139 11.60 1.30 4.94
C GLN A 139 11.32 0.29 3.83
N TYR A 140 12.15 0.26 2.78
CA TYR A 140 11.95 -0.66 1.67
C TYR A 140 13.25 -1.19 1.09
N VAL A 141 13.21 -2.45 0.65
CA VAL A 141 14.33 -3.13 0.02
C VAL A 141 13.83 -4.02 -1.11
N GLU A 142 14.53 -3.98 -2.24
CA GLU A 142 14.36 -4.97 -3.30
C GLU A 142 15.08 -6.24 -2.86
N HIS A 143 14.34 -7.33 -2.76
CA HIS A 143 14.89 -8.63 -2.44
C HIS A 143 15.03 -9.47 -3.70
N LYS A 144 16.20 -10.07 -3.86
CA LYS A 144 16.49 -11.04 -4.91
C LYS A 144 16.89 -12.34 -4.25
N GLY A 145 15.98 -13.31 -4.28
CA GLY A 145 16.22 -14.64 -3.71
C GLY A 145 17.29 -15.41 -4.48
N ALA A 146 17.87 -16.42 -3.85
CA ALA A 146 18.79 -17.38 -4.46
C ALA A 146 18.17 -18.12 -5.65
N SER A 147 16.84 -18.28 -5.66
CA SER A 147 16.09 -18.83 -6.81
C SER A 147 15.93 -17.86 -8.00
N GLY A 148 16.47 -16.64 -7.90
CA GLY A 148 16.34 -15.58 -8.91
C GLY A 148 14.99 -14.85 -8.88
N ARG A 149 14.15 -15.13 -7.87
CA ARG A 149 12.84 -14.51 -7.64
C ARG A 149 13.02 -13.09 -7.10
N GLU A 150 12.17 -12.18 -7.55
CA GLU A 150 12.25 -10.76 -7.22
C GLU A 150 10.95 -10.27 -6.58
N TYR A 151 11.07 -9.67 -5.40
CA TYR A 151 9.97 -9.01 -4.70
C TYR A 151 10.50 -7.84 -3.88
N GLU A 152 9.65 -6.87 -3.58
CA GLU A 152 10.02 -5.73 -2.73
C GLU A 152 9.33 -5.84 -1.37
N ILE A 153 10.09 -5.66 -0.30
CA ILE A 153 9.56 -5.63 1.06
C ILE A 153 9.40 -4.16 1.47
N HIS A 154 8.22 -3.79 1.94
CA HIS A 154 7.93 -2.48 2.52
C HIS A 154 7.53 -2.63 3.99
N ILE A 155 8.28 -2.00 4.87
CA ILE A 155 7.95 -1.90 6.30
C ILE A 155 7.44 -0.49 6.55
N ASP A 156 6.16 -0.38 6.90
CA ASP A 156 5.48 0.89 7.13
C ASP A 156 5.31 1.15 8.62
N HIS A 157 5.95 2.20 9.12
CA HIS A 157 5.77 2.73 10.47
C HIS A 157 4.84 3.94 10.41
N TYR A 158 3.66 3.81 10.99
CA TYR A 158 2.64 4.86 10.93
C TYR A 158 2.92 5.97 11.94
N GLU A 159 2.79 7.21 11.49
CA GLU A 159 2.88 8.41 12.34
C GLU A 159 1.49 8.77 12.89
N GLU A 160 1.43 9.80 13.74
CA GLU A 160 0.15 10.39 14.14
C GLU A 160 -0.61 10.90 12.90
N GLY A 161 -1.88 10.51 12.79
CA GLY A 161 -2.73 10.93 11.69
C GLY A 161 -3.19 12.39 11.85
N GLU A 162 -3.45 13.05 10.73
CA GLU A 162 -4.18 14.32 10.75
C GLU A 162 -5.65 14.08 11.14
N PHE A 163 -6.06 14.70 12.24
CA PHE A 163 -7.44 14.82 12.76
C PHE A 163 -8.11 13.55 13.34
N GLY A 164 -8.38 13.58 14.64
CA GLY A 164 -9.60 13.07 15.28
C GLY A 164 -9.84 11.55 15.34
N HIS A 165 -9.07 10.74 14.63
CA HIS A 165 -9.19 9.28 14.63
C HIS A 165 -8.11 8.65 15.52
N LYS A 166 -8.38 7.46 16.07
CA LYS A 166 -7.47 6.75 17.01
C LYS A 166 -6.04 6.73 16.46
N SER A 167 -5.08 7.13 17.30
CA SER A 167 -3.68 7.22 16.93
C SER A 167 -3.18 5.91 16.30
N MET A 168 -2.47 6.05 15.18
CA MET A 168 -1.75 4.96 14.50
C MET A 168 -0.26 4.97 14.88
N ALA A 169 0.17 5.91 15.73
CA ALA A 169 1.57 6.03 16.12
C ALA A 169 2.08 4.73 16.76
N GLY A 170 3.28 4.32 16.34
CA GLY A 170 3.91 3.10 16.83
C GLY A 170 3.30 1.80 16.28
N ARG A 171 2.45 1.88 15.25
CA ARG A 171 1.95 0.71 14.54
C ARG A 171 2.79 0.43 13.29
N THR A 172 2.95 -0.85 12.98
CA THR A 172 3.76 -1.30 11.84
C THR A 172 2.99 -2.30 10.98
N THR A 173 3.10 -2.18 9.67
CA THR A 173 2.66 -3.20 8.71
C THR A 173 3.80 -3.56 7.79
N VAL A 174 3.83 -4.80 7.31
CA VAL A 174 4.72 -5.22 6.23
C VAL A 174 3.91 -5.50 4.98
N GLU A 175 4.25 -4.86 3.87
CA GLU A 175 3.73 -5.16 2.54
C GLU A 175 4.84 -5.84 1.74
N VAL A 176 4.50 -6.91 1.01
CA VAL A 176 5.42 -7.57 0.06
C VAL A 176 4.81 -7.45 -1.33
N GLU A 177 5.53 -6.80 -2.23
CA GLU A 177 5.10 -6.56 -3.62
C GLU A 177 5.86 -7.49 -4.57
N PHE A 178 5.12 -8.21 -5.41
CA PHE A 178 5.64 -9.26 -6.28
C PHE A 178 5.65 -8.83 -7.74
N LYS A 179 6.69 -9.23 -8.49
CA LYS A 179 6.76 -8.98 -9.94
C LYS A 179 5.83 -9.89 -10.74
N SER A 180 5.51 -11.07 -10.22
CA SER A 180 4.61 -12.03 -10.86
C SER A 180 3.74 -12.81 -9.87
N PRO A 181 2.59 -13.37 -10.30
CA PRO A 181 1.80 -14.29 -9.48
C PRO A 181 2.59 -15.52 -9.02
N GLU A 182 3.52 -16.01 -9.84
CA GLU A 182 4.36 -17.16 -9.50
C GLU A 182 5.28 -16.86 -8.32
N ASP A 183 5.83 -15.64 -8.24
CA ASP A 183 6.65 -15.20 -7.11
C ASP A 183 5.81 -15.10 -5.82
N GLU A 184 4.57 -14.62 -5.91
CA GLU A 184 3.64 -14.53 -4.78
C GLU A 184 3.29 -15.91 -4.22
N VAL A 185 2.99 -16.88 -5.08
CA VAL A 185 2.67 -18.24 -4.67
C VAL A 185 3.86 -18.87 -3.95
N PHE A 186 5.05 -18.80 -4.56
CA PHE A 186 6.27 -19.36 -3.97
C PHE A 186 6.58 -18.75 -2.60
N PHE A 187 6.53 -17.42 -2.49
CA PHE A 187 6.74 -16.73 -1.22
C PHE A 187 5.75 -17.18 -0.14
N SER A 188 4.48 -17.29 -0.51
CA SER A 188 3.40 -17.67 0.41
C SER A 188 3.55 -19.11 0.92
N GLU A 189 3.98 -20.02 0.04
CA GLU A 189 4.25 -21.41 0.41
C GLU A 189 5.42 -21.50 1.41
N GLN A 190 6.51 -20.75 1.18
CA GLN A 190 7.64 -20.69 2.11
C GLN A 190 7.23 -20.20 3.49
N VAL A 191 6.50 -19.08 3.56
CA VAL A 191 5.99 -18.53 4.83
C VAL A 191 5.12 -19.57 5.55
N ALA A 192 4.20 -20.24 4.84
CA ALA A 192 3.30 -21.22 5.43
C ALA A 192 4.02 -22.47 5.96
N ILE A 193 4.95 -23.03 5.18
CA ILE A 193 5.70 -24.25 5.53
C ILE A 193 6.56 -24.01 6.77
N ILE A 194 7.28 -22.88 6.80
CA ILE A 194 8.21 -22.59 7.90
C ILE A 194 7.45 -22.19 9.17
N SER A 195 6.32 -21.49 9.05
CA SER A 195 5.45 -21.17 10.18
C SER A 195 4.88 -22.42 10.87
N GLN A 196 4.62 -23.50 10.12
CA GLN A 196 4.06 -24.75 10.66
C GLN A 196 5.12 -25.68 11.26
N ASN A 197 6.33 -25.70 10.69
CA ASN A 197 7.35 -26.71 11.02
C ASN A 197 8.53 -26.14 11.82
N GLY A 198 8.58 -24.82 12.03
CA GLY A 198 9.77 -24.13 12.52
C GLY A 198 10.90 -24.11 11.46
N PRO A 199 11.93 -23.28 11.64
CA PRO A 199 13.03 -23.17 10.68
C PRO A 199 13.89 -24.45 10.53
N THR A 200 13.64 -25.49 11.34
CA THR A 200 14.57 -26.62 11.52
C THR A 200 14.13 -27.96 10.89
N VAL A 201 12.95 -28.08 10.28
CA VAL A 201 12.49 -29.38 9.72
C VAL A 201 12.58 -29.40 8.20
N PHE A 202 13.81 -29.42 7.69
CA PHE A 202 14.12 -29.97 6.36
C PHE A 202 15.21 -31.03 6.49
N SER A 203 14.89 -32.14 7.14
CA SER A 203 15.78 -33.30 7.24
C SER A 203 15.38 -34.43 6.30
N VAL A 204 15.33 -34.21 4.97
CA VAL A 204 15.60 -35.30 3.99
C VAL A 204 16.08 -34.72 2.64
N ALA A 205 17.36 -34.90 2.34
CA ALA A 205 17.97 -34.98 0.99
C ALA A 205 17.75 -33.84 -0.05
N LYS A 206 17.44 -32.62 0.35
CA LYS A 206 17.66 -31.42 -0.49
C LYS A 206 18.53 -30.44 0.28
N PRO A 207 19.48 -29.73 -0.37
CA PRO A 207 20.29 -28.73 0.32
C PRO A 207 19.36 -27.75 1.05
N PRO A 208 19.77 -27.21 2.21
CA PRO A 208 18.98 -26.19 2.88
C PRO A 208 18.68 -25.12 1.84
N MET A 209 17.39 -24.88 1.56
CA MET A 209 17.02 -23.67 0.85
C MET A 209 17.56 -22.55 1.74
N GLU A 210 18.57 -21.81 1.27
CA GLU A 210 18.75 -20.46 1.78
C GLU A 210 17.37 -19.81 1.68
N ALA A 211 16.82 -19.41 2.82
CA ALA A 211 15.46 -18.95 2.85
C ALA A 211 15.39 -17.68 2.00
N ASP A 212 14.71 -17.77 0.86
CA ASP A 212 14.37 -16.62 0.00
C ASP A 212 13.37 -15.67 0.69
N VAL A 213 13.15 -15.82 1.99
CA VAL A 213 12.22 -15.06 2.83
C VAL A 213 12.92 -14.74 4.17
N PRO A 214 12.93 -13.48 4.64
CA PRO A 214 13.53 -13.13 5.92
C PRO A 214 12.89 -13.87 7.09
N GLU A 215 13.69 -14.30 8.08
CA GLU A 215 13.21 -15.15 9.17
C GLU A 215 12.08 -14.54 10.00
N TRP A 216 12.10 -13.23 10.21
CA TRP A 216 11.07 -12.52 10.98
C TRP A 216 9.68 -12.57 10.31
N MET A 217 9.59 -12.89 9.01
CA MET A 217 8.32 -13.08 8.32
C MET A 217 7.59 -14.36 8.76
N PHE A 218 8.26 -15.32 9.38
CA PHE A 218 7.61 -16.57 9.83
C PHE A 218 6.72 -16.39 11.07
N LYS A 219 6.83 -15.24 11.74
CA LYS A 219 5.92 -14.83 12.83
C LYS A 219 4.81 -13.90 12.34
N ALA A 220 4.76 -13.62 11.05
CA ALA A 220 3.88 -12.61 10.49
C ALA A 220 2.45 -13.14 10.36
N GLN A 221 1.48 -12.34 10.81
CA GLN A 221 0.06 -12.62 10.60
C GLN A 221 -0.38 -12.02 9.26
N ASP A 222 -0.88 -12.87 8.35
CA ASP A 222 -1.41 -12.42 7.07
C ASP A 222 -2.74 -11.66 7.24
N MET A 223 -2.72 -10.38 6.87
CA MET A 223 -3.88 -9.47 6.91
C MET A 223 -4.35 -9.08 5.50
N THR A 224 -3.87 -9.75 4.46
CA THR A 224 -4.10 -9.40 3.06
C THR A 224 -5.58 -9.31 2.71
N LYS A 225 -6.42 -10.20 3.28
CA LYS A 225 -7.87 -10.23 3.07
C LYS A 225 -8.67 -9.34 4.04
N ASP A 226 -8.05 -8.85 5.11
CA ASP A 226 -8.75 -8.02 6.09
C ASP A 226 -8.84 -6.57 5.60
N LYS A 227 -10.06 -6.16 5.21
CA LYS A 227 -10.33 -4.82 4.70
C LYS A 227 -10.00 -3.72 5.73
N ARG A 228 -9.97 -4.04 7.03
CA ARG A 228 -9.63 -3.09 8.10
C ARG A 228 -8.18 -2.63 8.03
N PHE A 229 -7.29 -3.46 7.46
CA PHE A 229 -5.85 -3.20 7.32
C PHE A 229 -5.46 -2.54 6.00
N LYS A 230 -6.44 -2.08 5.22
CA LYS A 230 -6.19 -1.25 4.03
C LYS A 230 -5.86 0.17 4.46
N ASN A 231 -4.92 0.83 3.80
CA ASN A 231 -4.56 2.22 4.13
C ASN A 231 -5.73 3.20 3.96
N SER A 232 -6.68 2.92 3.07
CA SER A 232 -7.93 3.70 2.96
C SER A 232 -8.85 3.51 4.17
N SER A 233 -8.82 2.34 4.82
CA SER A 233 -9.52 2.09 6.09
C SER A 233 -8.82 2.82 7.24
N PHE A 234 -7.49 2.76 7.30
CA PHE A 234 -6.70 3.51 8.28
C PHE A 234 -6.96 5.02 8.21
N ALA A 235 -6.94 5.59 6.99
CA ALA A 235 -7.28 6.98 6.74
C ALA A 235 -8.67 7.37 7.27
N LYS A 236 -9.63 6.46 7.20
CA LYS A 236 -11.04 6.72 7.55
C LYS A 236 -11.35 6.45 9.02
N ASN A 237 -10.75 5.42 9.59
CA ASN A 237 -11.17 4.83 10.86
C ASN A 237 -10.05 4.77 11.91
N GLY A 238 -8.80 5.05 11.54
CA GLY A 238 -7.62 4.79 12.35
C GLY A 238 -7.25 3.30 12.41
N TRP A 239 -6.37 2.94 13.35
CA TRP A 239 -5.96 1.54 13.55
C TRP A 239 -7.13 0.69 14.05
N PRO A 240 -7.33 -0.53 13.51
CA PRO A 240 -8.33 -1.45 14.03
C PRO A 240 -7.93 -1.90 15.43
N VAL A 241 -8.71 -1.49 16.44
CA VAL A 241 -8.63 -2.10 17.75
C VAL A 241 -9.30 -3.48 17.69
N SER A 242 -8.68 -4.48 18.32
CA SER A 242 -9.41 -5.70 18.68
C SER A 242 -10.57 -5.29 19.58
N GLU A 243 -11.78 -5.77 19.27
CA GLU A 243 -12.86 -5.81 20.25
C GLU A 243 -12.49 -6.77 21.39
#